data_AF-J5VQ09-F1
#
_entry.id   AF-J5VQ09-F1
#
_cell.length_a   1.000
_cell.length_b   1.000
_cell.length_c   1.000
_cell.angle_alpha   90.00
_cell.angle_beta   90.00
_cell.angle_gamma   90.00
#
_symmetry.space_group_name_H-M   'P 1'
#
loop_
_entity.id
_entity.type
_entity.pdbx_description
1 polymer ?
#
loop_
_entity_poly.entity_id
_entity_poly.type
_entity_poly.pdbx_seq_one_letter_code
_entity_poly.pdbx_strand_id
1 'polypeptide(L)'
;MRIIYSLLLCLSATSLLWAQESDTLTTRYKVLSKGNITITGNNILNRKEGKADANTPYNDLIGGLKLNDSQVMEYIDVDKDKKTFSSSTASVSLPKNSKILFAGLYWAATYPYEEGQVVAKKSVAKDAKRESVEEVLLKVPKGKYTPVKGEYVFDGNTDSRYIGKNAPYVMFADVTKLVQSSKRIDGEYTVANVRAARGSVEGGSCGGWTLVIAYENASELFRKLDIKDGFLEVKGDKSIAFTNYKIPSVKEAFPRLVGAVLDADFNQGENKVGVFSDKVGFYLETKTRKIKNFFNSSITYGEDYLKQRKPNSKNTLGFDIFSVVLPNYDFEVFPVGNDYLRVSFSSTNDSYYAFLMGLAINTEESTSLRDEEVDRLLGKKTTPKVAPTGQTVVNANQAASAEVKTNQQANIAQTSSTAKGNTTGQTNATTQAKNPVQQAPAGQTATVGQATQAGQTEQIPDNVRRITAANVKKGFYLILGVYSNKENAEKYMFGLRQKGMRAEGSFLYAEKNLYYAYSLYAATYAEAFKKQQEINTARSLNPDLQKVKDVWILYVE
;
A
#
# COMPACT_ATOMS: atom_id res chain seq x y z
N MET A 1 13.06 -72.37 -20.02
CA MET A 1 12.53 -71.73 -18.81
C MET A 1 13.66 -70.88 -18.24
N ARG A 2 13.95 -69.66 -18.70
CA ARG A 2 13.12 -68.47 -18.94
C ARG A 2 12.34 -68.02 -17.70
N ILE A 3 12.88 -66.95 -17.12
CA ILE A 3 12.19 -65.73 -16.68
C ILE A 3 11.35 -65.89 -15.43
N ILE A 4 11.80 -65.32 -14.31
CA ILE A 4 11.08 -64.48 -13.34
C ILE A 4 12.10 -64.09 -12.26
N TYR A 5 11.92 -62.93 -11.61
CA TYR A 5 12.81 -62.25 -10.65
C TYR A 5 13.77 -61.20 -11.23
N SER A 6 13.24 -60.30 -12.06
CA SER A 6 13.80 -58.95 -12.26
C SER A 6 12.70 -57.94 -12.56
N LEU A 7 11.67 -57.91 -11.71
CA LEU A 7 10.58 -56.94 -11.85
C LEU A 7 9.98 -56.59 -10.49
N LEU A 8 10.74 -55.93 -9.61
CA LEU A 8 10.15 -55.19 -8.48
C LEU A 8 11.13 -54.15 -7.88
N LEU A 9 11.83 -53.39 -8.72
CA LEU A 9 12.62 -52.25 -8.24
C LEU A 9 12.80 -51.21 -9.35
N CYS A 10 11.69 -50.63 -9.81
CA CYS A 10 11.73 -49.48 -10.69
C CYS A 10 10.60 -48.50 -10.36
N LEU A 11 11.03 -47.30 -9.96
CA LEU A 11 10.29 -46.05 -9.93
C LEU A 11 9.11 -45.92 -8.95
N SER A 12 9.42 -45.82 -7.66
CA SER A 12 8.75 -44.84 -6.80
C SER A 12 9.61 -43.57 -6.72
N ALA A 13 9.71 -42.86 -7.85
CA ALA A 13 10.06 -41.45 -7.80
C ALA A 13 8.81 -40.73 -7.28
N THR A 14 8.67 -40.65 -5.96
CA THR A 14 7.71 -39.74 -5.34
C THR A 14 8.15 -38.33 -5.69
N SER A 15 7.67 -37.79 -6.80
CA SER A 15 7.63 -36.35 -7.00
C SER A 15 6.80 -35.82 -5.83
N LEU A 16 7.46 -35.20 -4.87
CA LEU A 16 6.79 -34.32 -3.92
C LEU A 16 6.13 -33.24 -4.77
N LEU A 17 4.84 -33.42 -5.06
CA LEU A 17 3.99 -32.35 -5.55
C LEU A 17 4.00 -31.30 -4.43
N TRP A 18 4.86 -30.30 -4.58
CA TRP A 18 4.70 -29.08 -3.80
C TRP A 18 3.39 -28.50 -4.29
N ALA A 19 2.34 -28.61 -3.47
CA ALA A 19 1.19 -27.75 -3.63
C ALA A 19 1.74 -26.33 -3.56
N GLN A 20 1.78 -25.64 -4.70
CA GLN A 20 2.04 -24.21 -4.70
C GLN A 20 0.94 -23.61 -3.83
N GLU A 21 1.28 -23.04 -2.68
CA GLU A 21 0.33 -22.23 -1.91
C GLU A 21 -0.13 -21.11 -2.83
N SER A 22 -1.29 -21.31 -3.46
CA SER A 22 -1.85 -20.42 -4.49
C SER A 22 -2.60 -19.22 -3.90
N ASP A 23 -2.41 -18.96 -2.61
CA ASP A 23 -3.08 -17.92 -1.84
C ASP A 23 -2.11 -17.20 -0.88
N THR A 24 -0.99 -16.74 -1.42
CA THR A 24 0.05 -15.98 -0.68
C THR A 24 0.91 -15.15 -1.62
N LEU A 25 1.78 -14.29 -1.05
CA LEU A 25 2.81 -13.56 -1.79
C LEU A 25 4.20 -14.04 -1.39
N THR A 26 4.99 -14.45 -2.37
CA THR A 26 6.35 -15.00 -2.18
C THR A 26 7.41 -14.04 -2.72
N THR A 27 8.66 -14.19 -2.26
CA THR A 27 9.74 -13.29 -2.67
C THR A 27 10.04 -13.46 -4.16
N ARG A 28 9.88 -12.40 -4.96
CA ARG A 28 10.28 -12.33 -6.37
C ARG A 28 11.70 -11.79 -6.51
N TYR A 29 11.99 -10.71 -5.81
CA TYR A 29 13.27 -10.01 -5.91
C TYR A 29 13.69 -9.48 -4.55
N LYS A 30 14.97 -9.63 -4.22
CA LYS A 30 15.54 -9.20 -2.94
C LYS A 30 16.99 -8.77 -3.10
N VAL A 31 17.34 -7.61 -2.55
CA VAL A 31 18.72 -7.10 -2.59
C VAL A 31 19.01 -6.18 -1.40
N LEU A 32 20.28 -6.10 -1.02
CA LEU A 32 20.83 -5.05 -0.17
C LEU A 32 21.48 -3.98 -1.04
N SER A 33 21.04 -2.72 -0.92
CA SER A 33 21.60 -1.62 -1.70
C SER A 33 21.34 -0.28 -1.02
N LYS A 34 22.20 0.72 -1.30
CA LYS A 34 21.81 2.12 -1.12
C LYS A 34 20.76 2.45 -2.17
N GLY A 35 19.50 2.49 -1.81
CA GLY A 35 18.45 2.45 -2.81
C GLY A 35 17.05 2.46 -2.25
N ASN A 36 16.07 2.37 -3.14
CA ASN A 36 14.65 2.35 -2.80
C ASN A 36 13.84 1.58 -3.83
N ILE A 37 12.54 1.42 -3.55
CA ILE A 37 11.55 0.89 -4.50
C ILE A 37 10.65 2.03 -4.94
N THR A 38 10.37 2.13 -6.23
CA THR A 38 9.27 2.93 -6.76
C THR A 38 8.27 2.04 -7.48
N ILE A 39 7.01 2.47 -7.50
CA ILE A 39 5.91 1.77 -8.14
C ILE A 39 5.08 2.80 -8.91
N THR A 40 4.65 2.43 -10.10
CA THR A 40 3.72 3.22 -10.91
C THR A 40 2.81 2.28 -11.70
N GLY A 41 1.79 2.81 -12.34
CA GLY A 41 0.86 2.01 -13.11
C GLY A 41 -0.42 2.76 -13.38
N ASN A 42 -1.30 2.14 -14.17
CA ASN A 42 -2.61 2.70 -14.44
C ASN A 42 -3.64 1.61 -14.75
N ASN A 43 -4.92 1.93 -14.54
CA ASN A 43 -6.02 1.06 -14.96
C ASN A 43 -6.15 1.06 -16.49
N ILE A 44 -6.75 0.01 -17.03
CA ILE A 44 -7.02 -0.14 -18.47
C ILE A 44 -8.52 -0.15 -18.81
N LEU A 45 -9.38 -0.23 -17.79
CA LEU A 45 -10.82 -0.13 -17.94
C LEU A 45 -11.34 1.12 -17.26
N ASN A 46 -12.40 1.69 -17.83
CA ASN A 46 -13.15 2.76 -17.19
C ASN A 46 -14.62 2.69 -17.61
N ARG A 47 -15.50 3.30 -16.82
CA ARG A 47 -16.92 3.39 -17.17
C ARG A 47 -17.15 4.19 -18.45
N LYS A 48 -18.15 3.77 -19.23
CA LYS A 48 -18.78 4.56 -20.29
C LYS A 48 -20.17 4.99 -19.84
N GLU A 49 -20.36 6.30 -19.63
CA GLU A 49 -21.57 6.85 -19.02
C GLU A 49 -21.93 8.21 -19.65
N GLY A 50 -23.13 8.31 -20.21
CA GLY A 50 -23.63 9.55 -20.82
C GLY A 50 -22.66 10.09 -21.90
N LYS A 51 -22.10 11.28 -21.66
CA LYS A 51 -21.10 11.92 -22.55
C LYS A 51 -19.65 11.53 -22.20
N ALA A 52 -19.41 10.88 -21.07
CA ALA A 52 -18.08 10.46 -20.65
C ALA A 52 -17.73 9.12 -21.31
N ASP A 53 -16.67 9.14 -22.10
CA ASP A 53 -16.04 7.92 -22.61
C ASP A 53 -15.07 7.31 -21.58
N ALA A 54 -14.49 6.15 -21.94
CA ALA A 54 -13.53 5.47 -21.08
C ALA A 54 -12.24 6.29 -20.84
N ASN A 55 -11.87 7.18 -21.76
CA ASN A 55 -10.70 8.05 -21.61
C ASN A 55 -10.95 9.26 -20.70
N THR A 56 -12.21 9.55 -20.37
CA THR A 56 -12.59 10.64 -19.48
C THR A 56 -12.30 10.23 -18.02
N PRO A 57 -11.43 10.96 -17.28
CA PRO A 57 -11.11 10.61 -15.90
C PRO A 57 -12.33 10.51 -14.98
N TYR A 58 -12.40 9.47 -14.14
CA TYR A 58 -13.48 9.30 -13.18
C TYR A 58 -13.15 9.99 -11.86
N ASN A 59 -13.53 11.28 -11.78
CA ASN A 59 -13.18 12.18 -10.68
C ASN A 59 -14.36 12.72 -9.88
N ASP A 60 -15.59 12.45 -10.35
CA ASP A 60 -16.79 12.78 -9.61
C ASP A 60 -17.07 11.70 -8.57
N LEU A 61 -16.69 11.99 -7.33
CA LEU A 61 -16.75 11.08 -6.20
C LEU A 61 -17.99 11.32 -5.33
N ILE A 62 -18.94 12.15 -5.77
CA ILE A 62 -20.14 12.51 -5.01
C ILE A 62 -21.37 11.85 -5.67
N GLY A 63 -22.19 11.14 -4.88
CA GLY A 63 -23.47 10.52 -5.32
C GLY A 63 -23.34 9.34 -6.31
N GLY A 64 -24.33 8.44 -6.33
CA GLY A 64 -24.38 7.30 -7.28
C GLY A 64 -23.54 6.07 -6.89
N LEU A 65 -23.71 4.96 -7.63
CA LEU A 65 -22.94 3.72 -7.46
C LEU A 65 -21.56 3.89 -8.12
N LYS A 66 -20.51 3.95 -7.28
CA LYS A 66 -19.10 4.15 -7.71
C LYS A 66 -18.28 2.86 -7.79
N LEU A 67 -18.97 1.74 -7.69
CA LEU A 67 -18.45 0.38 -7.70
C LEU A 67 -18.26 -0.09 -9.15
N ASN A 68 -17.28 -0.92 -9.40
CA ASN A 68 -17.00 -1.47 -10.74
C ASN A 68 -18.12 -2.42 -11.24
N ASP A 69 -18.80 -3.12 -10.34
CA ASP A 69 -19.92 -4.05 -10.59
C ASP A 69 -21.17 -3.38 -11.20
N SER A 70 -21.28 -2.06 -11.04
CA SER A 70 -22.45 -1.26 -11.40
C SER A 70 -22.24 -0.43 -12.68
N GLN A 71 -21.10 -0.62 -13.36
CA GLN A 71 -20.68 0.18 -14.50
C GLN A 71 -20.61 -0.65 -15.78
N VAL A 72 -20.85 -0.01 -16.92
CA VAL A 72 -20.51 -0.58 -18.23
C VAL A 72 -19.05 -0.24 -18.50
N MET A 73 -18.18 -1.25 -18.34
CA MET A 73 -16.74 -1.08 -18.44
C MET A 73 -16.27 -1.18 -19.88
N GLU A 74 -15.42 -0.24 -20.29
CA GLU A 74 -14.84 -0.17 -21.63
C GLU A 74 -13.33 0.09 -21.53
N TYR A 75 -12.59 -0.29 -22.57
CA TYR A 75 -11.15 -0.06 -22.60
C TYR A 75 -10.84 1.44 -22.66
N ILE A 76 -9.91 1.83 -21.80
CA ILE A 76 -9.14 3.05 -21.95
C ILE A 76 -8.18 2.83 -23.12
N ASP A 77 -8.13 3.77 -24.05
CA ASP A 77 -7.14 3.82 -25.12
C ASP A 77 -6.70 5.27 -25.34
N VAL A 78 -5.61 5.66 -24.67
CA VAL A 78 -5.10 7.04 -24.68
C VAL A 78 -4.15 7.34 -25.83
N ASP A 79 -3.77 6.32 -26.59
CA ASP A 79 -3.07 6.50 -27.85
C ASP A 79 -4.05 6.49 -29.04
N LYS A 80 -3.54 6.75 -30.24
CA LYS A 80 -4.34 6.73 -31.48
C LYS A 80 -3.83 5.64 -32.42
N ASP A 81 -3.12 4.65 -31.88
CA ASP A 81 -2.55 3.56 -32.67
C ASP A 81 -3.67 2.56 -32.97
N LYS A 82 -3.80 2.14 -34.24
CA LYS A 82 -4.85 1.18 -34.62
C LYS A 82 -4.47 -0.27 -34.28
N LYS A 83 -3.22 -0.49 -33.85
CA LYS A 83 -2.72 -1.81 -33.41
C LYS A 83 -2.92 -2.06 -31.92
N THR A 84 -3.38 -1.05 -31.20
CA THR A 84 -3.74 -1.12 -29.79
C THR A 84 -5.27 -1.14 -29.67
N PHE A 85 -5.79 -1.91 -28.72
CA PHE A 85 -7.22 -1.90 -28.36
C PHE A 85 -7.44 -1.34 -26.95
N SER A 86 -6.37 -1.20 -26.19
CA SER A 86 -6.34 -0.61 -24.87
C SER A 86 -4.96 0.00 -24.66
N SER A 87 -4.88 1.16 -24.02
CA SER A 87 -3.61 1.80 -23.67
C SER A 87 -3.81 2.82 -22.54
N SER A 88 -2.92 2.80 -21.56
CA SER A 88 -2.90 3.82 -20.50
C SER A 88 -1.47 4.13 -20.07
N THR A 89 -1.26 5.34 -19.55
CA THR A 89 0.09 5.87 -19.28
C THR A 89 0.25 6.24 -17.81
N ALA A 90 1.45 6.02 -17.27
CA ALA A 90 1.87 6.51 -15.96
C ALA A 90 3.37 6.88 -16.00
N SER A 91 3.75 7.89 -15.21
CA SER A 91 5.14 8.35 -15.15
C SER A 91 5.96 7.63 -14.08
N VAL A 92 7.24 7.44 -14.38
CA VAL A 92 8.30 7.12 -13.41
C VAL A 92 9.16 8.35 -13.18
N SER A 93 9.53 8.61 -11.93
CA SER A 93 10.52 9.60 -11.55
C SER A 93 11.44 9.01 -10.49
N LEU A 94 12.73 8.95 -10.78
CA LEU A 94 13.79 8.49 -9.90
C LEU A 94 14.70 9.66 -9.50
N PRO A 95 15.40 9.58 -8.36
CA PRO A 95 16.49 10.49 -8.06
C PRO A 95 17.54 10.46 -9.19
N LYS A 96 18.18 11.61 -9.46
CA LYS A 96 19.26 11.69 -10.46
C LYS A 96 20.36 10.68 -10.15
N ASN A 97 20.98 10.14 -11.19
CA ASN A 97 22.06 9.13 -11.10
C ASN A 97 21.64 7.80 -10.46
N SER A 98 20.35 7.47 -10.48
CA SER A 98 19.88 6.14 -10.06
C SER A 98 20.21 5.08 -11.10
N LYS A 99 20.58 3.89 -10.63
CA LYS A 99 20.80 2.70 -11.45
C LYS A 99 19.69 1.69 -11.19
N ILE A 100 19.08 1.18 -12.25
CA ILE A 100 18.04 0.16 -12.15
C ILE A 100 18.69 -1.17 -11.74
N LEU A 101 18.24 -1.76 -10.64
CA LEU A 101 18.63 -3.09 -10.21
C LEU A 101 17.64 -4.14 -10.69
N PHE A 102 16.34 -3.82 -10.63
CA PHE A 102 15.24 -4.67 -11.06
C PHE A 102 14.07 -3.82 -11.54
N ALA A 103 13.38 -4.25 -12.59
CA ALA A 103 12.12 -3.70 -13.06
C ALA A 103 11.15 -4.83 -13.43
N GLY A 104 10.07 -4.97 -12.66
CA GLY A 104 9.00 -5.94 -12.92
C GLY A 104 7.77 -5.25 -13.48
N LEU A 105 7.33 -5.68 -14.66
CA LEU A 105 6.05 -5.28 -15.23
C LEU A 105 5.00 -6.36 -14.92
N TYR A 106 3.91 -5.94 -14.30
CA TYR A 106 2.75 -6.77 -14.03
C TYR A 106 1.54 -6.22 -14.79
N TRP A 107 0.68 -7.09 -15.29
CA TRP A 107 -0.65 -6.73 -15.73
C TRP A 107 -1.65 -7.76 -15.21
N ALA A 108 -2.79 -7.27 -14.76
CA ALA A 108 -3.75 -8.06 -14.03
C ALA A 108 -5.15 -7.53 -14.29
N ALA A 109 -6.13 -8.41 -14.41
CA ALA A 109 -7.54 -8.05 -14.62
C ALA A 109 -8.47 -9.22 -14.30
N THR A 110 -9.76 -8.93 -14.15
CA THR A 110 -10.84 -9.93 -14.25
C THR A 110 -11.16 -10.20 -15.72
N TYR A 111 -11.03 -11.45 -16.16
CA TYR A 111 -11.17 -11.81 -17.58
C TYR A 111 -11.70 -13.24 -17.79
N PRO A 112 -12.99 -13.48 -17.43
CA PRO A 112 -13.66 -14.76 -17.71
C PRO A 112 -14.07 -14.88 -19.19
N TYR A 113 -14.27 -13.76 -19.86
CA TYR A 113 -14.70 -13.63 -21.25
C TYR A 113 -14.40 -12.22 -21.78
N GLU A 114 -14.54 -11.99 -23.08
CA GLU A 114 -14.21 -10.73 -23.74
C GLU A 114 -15.22 -9.61 -23.44
N GLU A 115 -16.51 -9.92 -23.43
CA GLU A 115 -17.57 -8.94 -23.14
C GLU A 115 -18.75 -9.57 -22.43
N GLY A 116 -19.20 -8.95 -21.34
CA GLY A 116 -20.38 -9.35 -20.59
C GLY A 116 -21.53 -8.35 -20.69
N GLN A 117 -22.72 -8.79 -20.31
CA GLN A 117 -23.93 -7.98 -20.29
C GLN A 117 -24.84 -8.39 -19.12
N VAL A 118 -25.74 -7.50 -18.71
CA VAL A 118 -26.73 -7.80 -17.68
C VAL A 118 -28.00 -8.35 -18.34
N VAL A 119 -28.36 -9.60 -18.03
CA VAL A 119 -29.63 -10.23 -18.43
C VAL A 119 -30.36 -10.68 -17.17
N ALA A 120 -31.62 -10.27 -17.01
CA ALA A 120 -32.44 -10.61 -15.83
C ALA A 120 -31.72 -10.34 -14.48
N LYS A 121 -31.04 -9.20 -14.38
CA LYS A 121 -30.24 -8.75 -13.21
C LYS A 121 -29.03 -9.63 -12.88
N LYS A 122 -28.55 -10.45 -13.82
CA LYS A 122 -27.32 -11.25 -13.69
C LYS A 122 -26.34 -10.91 -14.80
N SER A 123 -25.06 -10.88 -14.49
CA SER A 123 -23.99 -10.74 -15.47
C SER A 123 -23.80 -12.06 -16.22
N VAL A 124 -23.85 -12.02 -17.55
CA VAL A 124 -23.65 -13.17 -18.43
C VAL A 124 -22.75 -12.78 -19.60
N ALA A 125 -22.04 -13.76 -20.17
CA ALA A 125 -21.21 -13.51 -21.35
C ALA A 125 -22.08 -13.08 -22.55
N LYS A 126 -21.67 -12.00 -23.21
CA LYS A 126 -22.17 -11.57 -24.52
C LYS A 126 -21.23 -12.09 -25.63
N ASP A 127 -19.92 -11.98 -25.41
CA ASP A 127 -18.90 -12.67 -26.18
C ASP A 127 -18.08 -13.54 -25.22
N ALA A 128 -18.28 -14.85 -25.29
CA ALA A 128 -17.67 -15.83 -24.41
C ALA A 128 -16.20 -16.15 -24.76
N LYS A 129 -15.62 -15.53 -25.80
CA LYS A 129 -14.21 -15.73 -26.14
C LYS A 129 -13.31 -15.26 -25.00
N ARG A 130 -12.18 -15.96 -24.83
CA ARG A 130 -11.09 -15.56 -23.95
C ARG A 130 -9.78 -15.65 -24.72
N GLU A 131 -9.25 -14.51 -25.09
CA GLU A 131 -8.00 -14.43 -25.85
C GLU A 131 -6.79 -14.58 -24.93
N SER A 132 -5.61 -14.83 -25.51
CA SER A 132 -4.37 -14.87 -24.73
C SER A 132 -4.07 -13.52 -24.08
N VAL A 133 -3.60 -13.56 -22.83
CA VAL A 133 -3.14 -12.41 -22.05
C VAL A 133 -1.62 -12.42 -21.87
N GLU A 134 -0.89 -13.32 -22.54
CA GLU A 134 0.55 -13.53 -22.34
C GLU A 134 1.43 -12.39 -22.85
N GLU A 135 0.92 -11.52 -23.72
CA GLU A 135 1.71 -10.47 -24.34
C GLU A 135 1.00 -9.11 -24.26
N VAL A 136 1.77 -8.08 -23.94
CA VAL A 136 1.37 -6.67 -23.95
C VAL A 136 2.39 -5.85 -24.75
N LEU A 137 2.06 -4.60 -25.06
CA LEU A 137 3.00 -3.66 -25.68
C LEU A 137 3.47 -2.64 -24.63
N LEU A 138 4.79 -2.56 -24.42
CA LEU A 138 5.40 -1.57 -23.55
C LEU A 138 6.08 -0.48 -24.37
N LYS A 139 5.79 0.78 -24.03
CA LYS A 139 6.50 1.95 -24.55
C LYS A 139 7.17 2.69 -23.40
N VAL A 140 8.49 2.61 -23.36
CA VAL A 140 9.33 3.37 -22.42
C VAL A 140 9.41 4.85 -22.81
N PRO A 141 9.87 5.76 -21.93
CA PRO A 141 9.91 7.19 -22.20
C PRO A 141 10.66 7.53 -23.49
N LYS A 142 9.97 8.25 -24.40
CA LYS A 142 10.47 8.61 -25.74
C LYS A 142 10.86 7.41 -26.63
N GLY A 143 10.43 6.20 -26.26
CA GLY A 143 10.63 4.97 -27.04
C GLY A 143 9.49 4.70 -28.03
N LYS A 144 9.56 3.54 -28.66
CA LYS A 144 8.48 2.94 -29.45
C LYS A 144 7.85 1.78 -28.65
N TYR A 145 6.67 1.34 -29.07
CA TYR A 145 6.09 0.10 -28.53
C TYR A 145 7.01 -1.09 -28.82
N THR A 146 7.23 -1.90 -27.79
CA THR A 146 7.99 -3.15 -27.83
C THR A 146 7.08 -4.24 -27.24
N PRO A 147 6.88 -5.38 -27.92
CA PRO A 147 6.17 -6.52 -27.35
C PRO A 147 6.89 -7.03 -26.09
N VAL A 148 6.12 -7.32 -25.05
CA VAL A 148 6.59 -7.90 -23.81
C VAL A 148 5.75 -9.14 -23.52
N LYS A 149 6.39 -10.30 -23.59
CA LYS A 149 5.80 -11.57 -23.17
C LYS A 149 6.02 -11.77 -21.67
N GLY A 150 4.97 -12.19 -20.97
CA GLY A 150 5.00 -12.51 -19.54
C GLY A 150 4.67 -13.95 -19.24
N GLU A 151 4.77 -14.27 -17.95
CA GLU A 151 4.44 -15.56 -17.36
C GLU A 151 3.28 -15.39 -16.38
N TYR A 152 2.43 -16.42 -16.26
CA TYR A 152 1.35 -16.41 -15.28
C TYR A 152 1.94 -16.46 -13.87
N VAL A 153 1.60 -15.45 -13.06
CA VAL A 153 1.67 -15.53 -11.60
C VAL A 153 0.43 -16.26 -11.08
N PHE A 154 -0.73 -15.98 -11.70
CA PHE A 154 -2.00 -16.62 -11.37
C PHE A 154 -2.96 -16.58 -12.56
N ASP A 155 -3.73 -17.66 -12.78
CA ASP A 155 -4.86 -17.68 -13.73
C ASP A 155 -6.12 -18.28 -13.09
N GLY A 156 -7.06 -17.41 -12.73
CA GLY A 156 -8.36 -17.78 -12.17
C GLY A 156 -9.24 -18.57 -13.14
N ASN A 157 -8.95 -18.58 -14.44
CA ASN A 157 -9.65 -19.44 -15.39
C ASN A 157 -9.20 -20.91 -15.34
N THR A 158 -8.12 -21.20 -14.61
CA THR A 158 -7.63 -22.57 -14.34
C THR A 158 -7.82 -22.98 -12.88
N ASP A 159 -8.24 -22.05 -12.02
CA ASP A 159 -8.46 -22.28 -10.60
C ASP A 159 -9.96 -22.48 -10.30
N SER A 160 -10.28 -23.61 -9.66
CA SER A 160 -11.67 -23.98 -9.30
C SER A 160 -12.42 -22.93 -8.47
N ARG A 161 -11.71 -22.04 -7.76
CA ARG A 161 -12.31 -20.96 -6.97
C ARG A 161 -12.98 -19.90 -7.85
N TYR A 162 -12.43 -19.64 -9.04
CA TYR A 162 -12.81 -18.51 -9.89
C TYR A 162 -13.28 -18.89 -11.30
N ILE A 163 -13.09 -20.15 -11.73
CA ILE A 163 -13.59 -20.61 -13.02
C ILE A 163 -15.11 -20.42 -13.11
N GLY A 164 -15.57 -19.80 -14.19
CA GLY A 164 -16.99 -19.46 -14.39
C GLY A 164 -17.50 -18.26 -13.57
N LYS A 165 -16.64 -17.56 -12.82
CA LYS A 165 -16.95 -16.32 -12.10
C LYS A 165 -16.22 -15.13 -12.74
N ASN A 166 -15.48 -14.34 -11.96
CA ASN A 166 -14.70 -13.19 -12.41
C ASN A 166 -13.30 -13.55 -12.98
N ALA A 167 -12.80 -14.78 -12.75
CA ALA A 167 -11.55 -15.30 -13.29
C ALA A 167 -10.39 -14.26 -13.35
N PRO A 168 -9.93 -13.75 -12.19
CA PRO A 168 -8.82 -12.80 -12.16
C PRO A 168 -7.54 -13.48 -12.64
N TYR A 169 -6.70 -12.76 -13.36
CA TYR A 169 -5.37 -13.22 -13.74
C TYR A 169 -4.32 -12.19 -13.32
N VAL A 170 -3.08 -12.66 -13.12
CA VAL A 170 -1.90 -11.84 -12.89
C VAL A 170 -0.77 -12.37 -13.75
N MET A 171 -0.20 -11.50 -14.58
CA MET A 171 0.97 -11.77 -15.41
C MET A 171 2.16 -10.98 -14.90
N PHE A 172 3.36 -11.52 -15.11
CA PHE A 172 4.63 -10.88 -14.78
C PHE A 172 5.62 -10.97 -15.94
N ALA A 173 6.39 -9.90 -16.15
CA ALA A 173 7.57 -9.91 -17.00
C ALA A 173 8.72 -9.13 -16.35
N ASP A 174 9.93 -9.70 -16.35
CA ASP A 174 11.15 -8.98 -16.02
C ASP A 174 11.56 -8.09 -17.20
N VAL A 175 11.36 -6.78 -17.05
CA VAL A 175 11.69 -5.77 -18.06
C VAL A 175 12.97 -5.01 -17.70
N THR A 176 13.78 -5.50 -16.76
CA THR A 176 15.00 -4.84 -16.25
C THR A 176 15.93 -4.42 -17.38
N LYS A 177 16.25 -5.34 -18.31
CA LYS A 177 17.14 -5.05 -19.45
C LYS A 177 16.53 -4.02 -20.42
N LEU A 178 15.23 -4.08 -20.63
CA LEU A 178 14.50 -3.16 -21.51
C LEU A 178 14.53 -1.74 -20.92
N VAL A 179 14.30 -1.60 -19.62
CA VAL A 179 14.39 -0.30 -18.91
C VAL A 179 15.83 0.21 -18.87
N GLN A 180 16.81 -0.64 -18.54
CA GLN A 180 18.24 -0.27 -18.48
C GLN A 180 18.80 0.19 -19.83
N SER A 181 18.35 -0.41 -20.94
CA SER A 181 18.78 -0.04 -22.30
C SER A 181 18.01 1.16 -22.87
N SER A 182 17.00 1.66 -22.16
CA SER A 182 16.24 2.83 -22.61
C SER A 182 17.12 4.09 -22.59
N LYS A 183 16.93 4.97 -23.59
CA LYS A 183 17.61 6.27 -23.64
C LYS A 183 17.23 7.18 -22.47
N ARG A 184 16.06 6.93 -21.86
CA ARG A 184 15.55 7.70 -20.74
C ARG A 184 14.70 6.81 -19.84
N ILE A 185 15.13 6.71 -18.59
CA ILE A 185 14.43 5.95 -17.55
C ILE A 185 13.26 6.75 -16.98
N ASP A 186 13.44 8.06 -16.74
CA ASP A 186 12.39 8.93 -16.21
C ASP A 186 11.41 9.40 -17.30
N GLY A 187 10.13 9.43 -16.97
CA GLY A 187 9.08 9.95 -17.82
C GLY A 187 7.90 8.99 -17.97
N GLU A 188 7.12 9.20 -19.03
CA GLU A 188 5.89 8.47 -19.31
C GLU A 188 6.19 7.06 -19.86
N TYR A 189 5.65 6.04 -19.17
CA TYR A 189 5.55 4.67 -19.65
C TYR A 189 4.10 4.43 -20.06
N THR A 190 3.90 3.86 -21.25
CA THR A 190 2.58 3.46 -21.74
C THR A 190 2.57 1.95 -21.90
N VAL A 191 1.56 1.29 -21.35
CA VAL A 191 1.30 -0.13 -21.59
C VAL A 191 -0.01 -0.25 -22.34
N ALA A 192 0.00 -1.05 -23.40
CA ALA A 192 -1.12 -1.27 -24.27
C ALA A 192 -1.41 -2.76 -24.46
N ASN A 193 -2.60 -3.07 -24.95
CA ASN A 193 -3.12 -4.42 -25.18
C ASN A 193 -3.22 -5.28 -23.91
N VAL A 194 -3.42 -4.66 -22.75
CA VAL A 194 -3.85 -5.39 -21.55
C VAL A 194 -5.32 -5.75 -21.74
N ARG A 195 -5.65 -7.05 -21.62
CA ARG A 195 -7.02 -7.56 -21.76
C ARG A 195 -7.74 -7.59 -20.42
N ALA A 196 -9.01 -7.25 -20.45
CA ALA A 196 -9.93 -7.31 -19.33
C ALA A 196 -11.36 -7.45 -19.88
N ALA A 197 -12.28 -7.98 -19.10
CA ALA A 197 -13.63 -8.17 -19.61
C ALA A 197 -14.36 -6.83 -19.77
N ARG A 198 -14.87 -6.52 -20.96
CA ARG A 198 -15.71 -5.33 -21.15
C ARG A 198 -17.15 -5.60 -20.67
N GLY A 199 -17.93 -4.55 -20.50
CA GLY A 199 -19.32 -4.63 -20.05
C GLY A 199 -19.42 -4.95 -18.56
N SER A 200 -20.18 -6.00 -18.21
CA SER A 200 -20.47 -6.39 -16.83
C SER A 200 -19.97 -7.81 -16.53
N VAL A 201 -19.29 -7.97 -15.39
CA VAL A 201 -18.82 -9.26 -14.84
C VAL A 201 -19.36 -9.42 -13.43
N GLU A 202 -19.65 -10.65 -13.01
CA GLU A 202 -20.00 -10.93 -11.61
C GLU A 202 -18.85 -10.52 -10.68
N GLY A 203 -19.13 -9.71 -9.65
CA GLY A 203 -18.09 -9.14 -8.79
C GLY A 203 -17.37 -7.93 -9.39
N GLY A 204 -17.66 -7.56 -10.64
CA GLY A 204 -17.14 -6.37 -11.28
C GLY A 204 -15.97 -6.63 -12.23
N SER A 205 -15.85 -5.74 -13.22
CA SER A 205 -14.72 -5.76 -14.15
C SER A 205 -13.69 -4.73 -13.74
N CYS A 206 -12.45 -5.17 -13.56
CA CYS A 206 -11.32 -4.29 -13.25
C CYS A 206 -10.05 -4.81 -13.90
N GLY A 207 -9.08 -3.91 -14.10
CA GLY A 207 -7.79 -4.30 -14.65
C GLY A 207 -6.85 -3.13 -14.88
N GLY A 208 -5.57 -3.46 -14.97
CA GLY A 208 -4.52 -2.48 -15.16
C GLY A 208 -3.14 -3.11 -15.23
N TRP A 209 -2.13 -2.25 -15.21
CA TRP A 209 -0.74 -2.63 -15.19
C TRP A 209 0.03 -1.87 -14.12
N THR A 210 1.07 -2.52 -13.60
CA THR A 210 1.93 -2.02 -12.53
C THR A 210 3.38 -2.24 -12.92
N LEU A 211 4.20 -1.19 -12.85
CA LEU A 211 5.65 -1.26 -12.99
C LEU A 211 6.29 -0.98 -11.63
N VAL A 212 6.97 -1.97 -11.07
CA VAL A 212 7.77 -1.82 -9.85
C VAL A 212 9.25 -1.83 -10.19
N ILE A 213 9.99 -0.86 -9.66
CA ILE A 213 11.42 -0.68 -9.93
C ILE A 213 12.16 -0.62 -8.59
N ALA A 214 13.13 -1.52 -8.41
CA ALA A 214 14.16 -1.38 -7.39
C ALA A 214 15.39 -0.70 -8.02
N TYR A 215 15.89 0.36 -7.39
CA TYR A 215 17.03 1.11 -7.89
C TYR A 215 18.08 1.34 -6.81
N GLU A 216 19.33 1.46 -7.25
CA GLU A 216 20.47 1.90 -6.47
C GLU A 216 20.68 3.41 -6.69
N ASN A 217 21.00 4.14 -5.62
CA ASN A 217 21.45 5.51 -5.67
C ASN A 217 22.39 5.79 -4.48
N ALA A 218 23.57 6.34 -4.74
CA ALA A 218 24.57 6.59 -3.70
C ALA A 218 24.10 7.57 -2.60
N SER A 219 23.13 8.42 -2.90
CA SER A 219 22.54 9.39 -1.97
C SER A 219 21.40 8.80 -1.11
N GLU A 220 20.96 7.58 -1.42
CA GLU A 220 19.94 6.88 -0.62
C GLU A 220 20.55 6.14 0.56
N LEU A 221 19.71 5.84 1.56
CA LEU A 221 20.08 5.03 2.70
C LEU A 221 20.31 3.58 2.28
N PHE A 222 21.15 2.86 3.02
CA PHE A 222 21.31 1.42 2.85
C PHE A 222 20.04 0.70 3.31
N ARG A 223 19.42 -0.02 2.39
CA ARG A 223 18.15 -0.71 2.61
C ARG A 223 18.22 -2.14 2.14
N LYS A 224 17.41 -2.97 2.78
CA LYS A 224 16.88 -4.18 2.16
C LYS A 224 15.69 -3.79 1.30
N LEU A 225 15.75 -4.17 0.02
CA LEU A 225 14.65 -4.07 -0.93
C LEU A 225 14.10 -5.48 -1.12
N ASP A 226 12.85 -5.73 -0.76
CA ASP A 226 12.17 -7.03 -0.86
C ASP A 226 10.86 -6.84 -1.61
N ILE A 227 10.74 -7.42 -2.79
CA ILE A 227 9.54 -7.40 -3.63
C ILE A 227 8.97 -8.81 -3.64
N LYS A 228 7.71 -8.92 -3.23
CA LYS A 228 6.93 -10.14 -3.22
C LYS A 228 5.77 -10.03 -4.20
N ASP A 229 5.53 -11.10 -4.95
CA ASP A 229 4.37 -11.24 -5.82
C ASP A 229 3.69 -12.59 -5.60
N GLY A 230 2.53 -12.77 -6.22
CA GLY A 230 1.70 -13.94 -6.06
C GLY A 230 0.25 -13.57 -6.28
N PHE A 231 -0.63 -14.32 -5.64
CA PHE A 231 -2.06 -14.02 -5.62
C PHE A 231 -2.59 -14.36 -4.25
N LEU A 232 -3.21 -13.39 -3.59
CA LEU A 232 -3.79 -13.50 -2.26
C LEU A 232 -5.20 -12.93 -2.30
N GLU A 233 -6.20 -13.79 -2.17
CA GLU A 233 -7.58 -13.38 -1.97
C GLU A 233 -7.77 -12.94 -0.51
N VAL A 234 -8.10 -11.66 -0.33
CA VAL A 234 -8.37 -11.10 0.99
C VAL A 234 -9.87 -11.11 1.24
N LYS A 235 -10.30 -12.15 1.95
CA LYS A 235 -11.59 -12.26 2.63
C LYS A 235 -11.34 -12.65 4.08
N GLY A 236 -11.82 -11.84 5.02
CA GLY A 236 -11.38 -11.91 6.41
C GLY A 236 -9.97 -11.34 6.58
N ASP A 237 -9.24 -11.86 7.56
CA ASP A 237 -7.88 -11.42 7.86
C ASP A 237 -6.84 -12.29 7.16
N LYS A 238 -5.91 -11.63 6.46
CA LYS A 238 -4.73 -12.25 5.83
C LYS A 238 -3.48 -11.49 6.22
N SER A 239 -2.31 -12.10 6.06
CA SER A 239 -1.06 -11.40 6.31
C SER A 239 0.09 -11.92 5.49
N ILE A 240 1.06 -11.05 5.22
CA ILE A 240 2.36 -11.40 4.68
C ILE A 240 3.45 -10.89 5.61
N ALA A 241 4.57 -11.61 5.67
CA ALA A 241 5.71 -11.26 6.49
C ALA A 241 6.93 -10.87 5.66
N PHE A 242 7.63 -9.84 6.12
CA PHE A 242 8.97 -9.46 5.73
C PHE A 242 9.89 -9.78 6.90
N THR A 243 10.96 -10.54 6.63
CA THR A 243 11.93 -11.01 7.63
C THR A 243 13.35 -10.71 7.17
N ASN A 244 14.36 -11.11 7.94
CA ASN A 244 15.78 -11.08 7.55
C ASN A 244 16.27 -9.67 7.20
N TYR A 245 15.90 -8.67 7.99
CA TYR A 245 16.52 -7.35 8.02
C TYR A 245 16.88 -7.04 9.47
N LYS A 246 17.57 -5.94 9.73
CA LYS A 246 17.80 -5.47 11.09
C LYS A 246 17.73 -3.96 11.13
N ILE A 247 16.80 -3.40 11.92
CA ILE A 247 16.66 -1.95 12.06
C ILE A 247 17.94 -1.38 12.70
N PRO A 248 18.63 -0.41 12.06
CA PRO A 248 19.83 0.20 12.61
C PRO A 248 19.57 0.90 13.94
N SER A 249 20.54 0.83 14.87
CA SER A 249 20.42 1.40 16.23
C SER A 249 20.58 2.91 16.33
N VAL A 250 21.13 3.54 15.29
CA VAL A 250 21.59 4.94 15.36
C VAL A 250 20.60 5.96 14.79
N LYS A 251 19.58 5.52 14.05
CA LYS A 251 18.59 6.42 13.43
C LYS A 251 17.29 5.68 13.12
N GLU A 252 16.17 6.36 13.36
CA GLU A 252 14.85 5.87 12.99
C GLU A 252 14.80 5.47 11.51
N ALA A 253 14.31 4.26 11.28
CA ALA A 253 14.03 3.77 9.93
C ALA A 253 12.64 4.21 9.51
N PHE A 254 12.52 4.82 8.33
CA PHE A 254 11.24 5.13 7.68
C PHE A 254 11.12 4.26 6.42
N PRO A 255 10.66 3.00 6.55
CA PRO A 255 10.54 2.09 5.42
C PRO A 255 9.56 2.63 4.38
N ARG A 256 9.74 2.24 3.13
CA ARG A 256 8.72 2.45 2.09
C ARG A 256 8.01 1.13 1.83
N LEU A 257 6.69 1.14 1.94
CA LEU A 257 5.82 0.04 1.55
C LEU A 257 5.12 0.41 0.24
N VAL A 258 5.10 -0.52 -0.71
CA VAL A 258 4.40 -0.37 -1.99
C VAL A 258 3.54 -1.59 -2.25
N GLY A 259 2.41 -1.45 -2.92
CA GLY A 259 1.61 -2.60 -3.31
C GLY A 259 0.61 -2.31 -4.41
N ALA A 260 0.07 -3.38 -5.00
CA ALA A 260 -0.98 -3.33 -6.00
C ALA A 260 -2.03 -4.42 -5.75
N VAL A 261 -3.30 -4.06 -5.92
CA VAL A 261 -4.45 -4.94 -5.71
C VAL A 261 -5.51 -4.77 -6.82
N LEU A 262 -6.31 -5.81 -7.04
CA LEU A 262 -7.51 -5.82 -7.86
C LEU A 262 -8.76 -5.87 -6.99
N ASP A 263 -9.89 -5.43 -7.55
CA ASP A 263 -11.23 -5.48 -6.96
C ASP A 263 -11.40 -4.75 -5.62
N ALA A 264 -10.59 -3.70 -5.38
CA ALA A 264 -10.73 -2.89 -4.17
C ALA A 264 -11.59 -1.65 -4.41
N ASP A 265 -12.90 -1.76 -4.30
CA ASP A 265 -13.84 -0.68 -4.63
C ASP A 265 -13.71 0.61 -3.80
N PHE A 266 -14.08 1.74 -4.42
CA PHE A 266 -13.88 3.08 -3.87
C PHE A 266 -14.58 3.35 -2.53
N ASN A 267 -15.77 2.81 -2.30
CA ASN A 267 -16.61 3.12 -1.13
C ASN A 267 -17.15 1.90 -0.38
N GLN A 268 -16.54 0.72 -0.52
CA GLN A 268 -16.96 -0.46 0.23
C GLN A 268 -16.69 -0.35 1.73
N GLY A 269 -15.58 0.30 2.12
CA GLY A 269 -15.16 0.30 3.51
C GLY A 269 -14.65 -1.08 3.95
N GLU A 270 -14.04 -1.10 5.12
CA GLU A 270 -13.49 -2.26 5.81
C GLU A 270 -12.26 -2.95 5.17
N ASN A 271 -11.77 -2.44 4.03
CA ASN A 271 -10.49 -2.80 3.42
C ASN A 271 -9.31 -2.17 4.16
N LYS A 272 -8.91 -2.74 5.30
CA LYS A 272 -7.83 -2.19 6.15
C LYS A 272 -6.49 -2.83 5.80
N VAL A 273 -5.44 -2.04 5.95
CA VAL A 273 -4.05 -2.51 5.92
C VAL A 273 -3.41 -2.12 7.23
N GLY A 274 -2.82 -3.09 7.92
CA GLY A 274 -2.07 -2.88 9.14
C GLY A 274 -0.62 -3.27 8.97
N VAL A 275 0.27 -2.58 9.68
CA VAL A 275 1.70 -2.91 9.75
C VAL A 275 2.08 -3.11 11.19
N PHE A 276 2.63 -4.28 11.48
CA PHE A 276 2.94 -4.73 12.82
C PHE A 276 4.35 -5.31 12.88
N SER A 277 5.08 -5.00 13.95
CA SER A 277 6.11 -5.89 14.50
C SER A 277 5.41 -6.98 15.34
N ASP A 278 6.13 -7.64 16.25
CA ASP A 278 5.55 -8.71 17.08
C ASP A 278 4.44 -8.22 18.03
N LYS A 279 4.60 -7.01 18.58
CA LYS A 279 3.74 -6.50 19.67
C LYS A 279 3.15 -5.11 19.41
N VAL A 280 3.71 -4.36 18.46
CA VAL A 280 3.32 -2.98 18.18
C VAL A 280 3.00 -2.84 16.69
N GLY A 281 2.00 -2.03 16.37
CA GLY A 281 1.71 -1.69 14.99
C GLY A 281 0.61 -0.66 14.88
N PHE A 282 0.26 -0.37 13.65
CA PHE A 282 -0.73 0.65 13.31
C PHE A 282 -1.47 0.27 12.04
N TYR A 283 -2.63 0.88 11.85
CA TYR A 283 -3.32 0.80 10.57
C TYR A 283 -2.90 1.95 9.66
N LEU A 284 -2.69 1.63 8.39
CA LEU A 284 -2.27 2.61 7.40
C LEU A 284 -3.38 3.63 7.17
N GLU A 285 -2.98 4.91 7.13
CA GLU A 285 -3.82 6.01 6.70
C GLU A 285 -2.97 7.01 5.93
N THR A 286 -3.57 7.59 4.91
CA THR A 286 -3.07 8.78 4.24
C THR A 286 -4.18 9.80 4.09
N LYS A 287 -3.85 11.02 3.68
CA LYS A 287 -4.81 12.05 3.29
C LYS A 287 -5.83 11.56 2.26
N THR A 288 -5.43 10.64 1.36
CA THR A 288 -6.31 10.08 0.31
C THR A 288 -6.91 8.71 0.63
N ARG A 289 -6.39 7.98 1.62
CA ARG A 289 -6.79 6.60 1.94
C ARG A 289 -7.06 6.48 3.43
N LYS A 290 -8.31 6.20 3.81
CA LYS A 290 -8.72 6.16 5.21
C LYS A 290 -8.37 4.82 5.85
N ILE A 291 -8.17 4.77 7.16
CA ILE A 291 -7.91 3.52 7.92
C ILE A 291 -8.89 2.42 7.55
N LYS A 292 -10.19 2.75 7.56
CA LYS A 292 -11.25 1.81 7.26
C LYS A 292 -11.37 1.48 5.78
N ASN A 293 -10.74 2.20 4.86
CA ASN A 293 -10.84 1.91 3.43
C ASN A 293 -9.53 2.29 2.75
N PHE A 294 -8.46 1.58 3.11
CA PHE A 294 -7.13 1.92 2.65
C PHE A 294 -6.99 1.60 1.17
N PHE A 295 -7.44 0.41 0.75
CA PHE A 295 -7.65 0.11 -0.66
C PHE A 295 -9.03 0.61 -1.07
N ASN A 296 -9.05 1.55 -2.02
CA ASN A 296 -10.23 2.32 -2.37
C ASN A 296 -10.21 2.73 -3.84
N SER A 297 -9.75 1.84 -4.72
CA SER A 297 -9.68 2.07 -6.17
C SER A 297 -8.91 3.35 -6.49
N SER A 298 -7.75 3.55 -5.87
CA SER A 298 -6.93 4.71 -6.16
C SER A 298 -5.48 4.34 -6.49
N ILE A 299 -4.81 5.26 -7.18
CA ILE A 299 -3.38 5.15 -7.47
C ILE A 299 -2.70 6.35 -6.81
N THR A 300 -1.89 6.09 -5.78
CA THR A 300 -1.30 7.11 -4.90
C THR A 300 0.21 6.95 -4.77
N TYR A 301 0.90 8.08 -4.58
CA TYR A 301 2.30 8.12 -4.19
C TYR A 301 2.45 9.03 -2.97
N GLY A 302 2.88 8.45 -1.86
CA GLY A 302 2.83 9.08 -0.55
C GLY A 302 1.38 9.35 -0.13
N GLU A 303 1.10 10.60 0.20
CA GLU A 303 -0.17 11.06 0.76
C GLU A 303 -1.20 11.49 -0.30
N ASP A 304 -0.82 11.56 -1.58
CA ASP A 304 -1.64 12.15 -2.65
C ASP A 304 -1.83 11.19 -3.84
N TYR A 305 -2.89 11.44 -4.62
CA TYR A 305 -3.11 10.78 -5.91
C TYR A 305 -1.92 11.03 -6.86
N LEU A 306 -1.46 9.98 -7.53
CA LEU A 306 -0.48 10.12 -8.61
C LEU A 306 -1.15 10.73 -9.84
N LYS A 307 -0.87 12.00 -10.11
CA LYS A 307 -1.54 12.78 -11.18
C LYS A 307 -0.89 12.61 -12.55
N GLN A 308 0.38 12.19 -12.60
CA GLN A 308 1.14 11.97 -13.82
C GLN A 308 0.75 10.64 -14.47
N ARG A 309 -0.54 10.52 -14.79
CA ARG A 309 -1.18 9.38 -15.46
C ARG A 309 -2.13 9.88 -16.53
N LYS A 310 -2.43 9.04 -17.52
CA LYS A 310 -3.45 9.28 -18.53
C LYS A 310 -4.28 8.01 -18.75
N PRO A 311 -5.60 8.05 -18.47
CA PRO A 311 -6.31 9.08 -17.71
C PRO A 311 -5.82 9.12 -16.25
N ASN A 312 -6.08 10.22 -15.55
CA ASN A 312 -5.72 10.40 -14.14
C ASN A 312 -6.95 10.33 -13.21
N SER A 313 -7.76 9.28 -13.37
CA SER A 313 -8.95 9.05 -12.54
C SER A 313 -8.58 8.96 -11.05
N LYS A 314 -9.40 9.58 -10.19
CA LYS A 314 -9.34 9.42 -8.73
C LYS A 314 -9.92 8.08 -8.28
N ASN A 315 -10.95 7.60 -8.99
CA ASN A 315 -11.48 6.26 -8.85
C ASN A 315 -11.11 5.43 -10.09
N THR A 316 -10.30 4.41 -9.91
CA THR A 316 -9.79 3.50 -10.96
C THR A 316 -10.56 2.19 -11.05
N LEU A 317 -11.74 2.12 -10.41
CA LEU A 317 -12.75 1.07 -10.56
C LEU A 317 -12.18 -0.34 -10.34
N GLY A 318 -11.70 -0.57 -9.12
CA GLY A 318 -11.19 -1.86 -8.65
C GLY A 318 -9.66 -2.02 -8.72
N PHE A 319 -8.97 -1.33 -9.65
CA PHE A 319 -7.50 -1.40 -9.72
C PHE A 319 -6.87 -0.39 -8.77
N ASP A 320 -5.97 -0.81 -7.88
CA ASP A 320 -5.42 0.08 -6.83
C ASP A 320 -3.91 -0.13 -6.67
N ILE A 321 -3.16 0.98 -6.57
CA ILE A 321 -1.70 1.00 -6.35
C ILE A 321 -1.37 2.03 -5.28
N PHE A 322 -0.54 1.66 -4.31
CA PHE A 322 -0.05 2.60 -3.30
C PHE A 322 1.47 2.55 -3.15
N SER A 323 2.03 3.69 -2.73
CA SER A 323 3.37 3.79 -2.15
C SER A 323 3.27 4.68 -0.93
N VAL A 324 3.65 4.19 0.25
CA VAL A 324 3.63 4.97 1.50
C VAL A 324 4.95 4.82 2.24
N VAL A 325 5.33 5.89 2.94
CA VAL A 325 6.40 5.82 3.93
C VAL A 325 5.76 5.41 5.25
N LEU A 326 6.29 4.37 5.86
CA LEU A 326 5.82 3.87 7.14
C LEU A 326 6.40 4.75 8.26
N PRO A 327 5.57 5.41 9.08
CA PRO A 327 6.05 6.20 10.21
C PRO A 327 6.70 5.31 11.27
N ASN A 328 7.79 5.80 11.85
CA ASN A 328 8.51 5.11 12.93
C ASN A 328 9.17 6.09 13.90
N TYR A 329 8.37 7.03 14.39
CA TYR A 329 8.84 8.01 15.34
C TYR A 329 9.17 7.35 16.69
N ASP A 330 10.25 7.79 17.32
CA ASP A 330 10.83 7.27 18.57
C ASP A 330 11.08 5.75 18.57
N PHE A 331 11.25 5.14 17.39
CA PHE A 331 11.35 3.68 17.21
C PHE A 331 10.15 2.88 17.78
N GLU A 332 8.98 3.50 17.91
CA GLU A 332 7.81 2.86 18.53
C GLU A 332 7.34 1.62 17.75
N VAL A 333 7.37 1.66 16.42
CA VAL A 333 6.79 0.60 15.58
C VAL A 333 7.84 -0.38 15.07
N PHE A 334 9.01 0.15 14.68
CA PHE A 334 10.18 -0.64 14.33
C PHE A 334 11.31 -0.33 15.32
N PRO A 335 11.31 -1.02 16.49
CA PRO A 335 12.36 -0.91 17.49
C PRO A 335 13.75 -1.22 16.92
N VAL A 336 14.77 -0.66 17.56
CA VAL A 336 16.17 -1.00 17.28
C VAL A 336 16.37 -2.51 17.34
N GLY A 337 17.02 -3.07 16.32
CA GLY A 337 17.31 -4.50 16.23
C GLY A 337 16.15 -5.37 15.74
N ASN A 338 14.94 -4.82 15.54
CA ASN A 338 13.82 -5.58 14.96
C ASN A 338 14.17 -6.15 13.58
N ASP A 339 13.73 -7.37 13.30
CA ASP A 339 14.00 -8.13 12.08
C ASP A 339 12.73 -8.70 11.41
N TYR A 340 11.56 -8.40 11.98
CA TYR A 340 10.26 -8.89 11.53
C TYR A 340 9.22 -7.77 11.35
N LEU A 341 8.51 -7.82 10.22
CA LEU A 341 7.38 -6.93 9.90
C LEU A 341 6.30 -7.75 9.21
N ARG A 342 5.10 -7.68 9.77
CA ARG A 342 3.88 -8.24 9.20
C ARG A 342 3.04 -7.12 8.60
N VAL A 343 2.66 -7.28 7.33
CA VAL A 343 1.57 -6.52 6.74
C VAL A 343 0.32 -7.36 6.84
N SER A 344 -0.69 -6.88 7.54
CA SER A 344 -2.00 -7.52 7.62
C SER A 344 -2.99 -6.83 6.69
N PHE A 345 -3.90 -7.61 6.15
CA PHE A 345 -4.98 -7.19 5.29
C PHE A 345 -6.28 -7.67 5.93
N SER A 346 -7.31 -6.84 5.92
CA SER A 346 -8.65 -7.28 6.32
C SER A 346 -9.68 -6.86 5.28
N SER A 347 -10.67 -7.71 5.05
CA SER A 347 -11.95 -7.36 4.44
C SER A 347 -13.08 -8.16 5.08
N THR A 348 -14.25 -7.57 5.26
CA THR A 348 -15.40 -8.17 5.97
C THR A 348 -16.54 -8.56 5.04
N ASN A 349 -16.79 -7.80 3.97
CA ASN A 349 -17.99 -7.95 3.13
C ASN A 349 -17.67 -8.50 1.74
N ASP A 350 -16.59 -8.00 1.13
CA ASP A 350 -16.17 -8.38 -0.22
C ASP A 350 -14.73 -8.89 -0.26
N SER A 351 -14.32 -9.50 -1.36
CA SER A 351 -12.96 -9.99 -1.56
C SER A 351 -12.21 -9.06 -2.51
N TYR A 352 -10.96 -8.76 -2.20
CA TYR A 352 -10.04 -8.13 -3.14
C TYR A 352 -8.78 -8.98 -3.30
N TYR A 353 -8.05 -8.78 -4.38
CA TYR A 353 -6.92 -9.65 -4.73
C TYR A 353 -5.61 -8.87 -4.66
N ALA A 354 -4.81 -9.12 -3.63
CA ALA A 354 -3.46 -8.59 -3.56
C ALA A 354 -2.53 -9.46 -4.40
N PHE A 355 -1.73 -8.84 -5.25
CA PHE A 355 -0.81 -9.58 -6.14
C PHE A 355 0.63 -9.09 -6.09
N LEU A 356 0.89 -7.92 -5.48
CA LEU A 356 2.22 -7.35 -5.37
C LEU A 356 2.37 -6.57 -4.05
N MET A 357 3.46 -6.81 -3.33
CA MET A 357 3.87 -6.02 -2.17
C MET A 357 5.39 -5.87 -2.14
N GLY A 358 5.90 -4.67 -1.90
CA GLY A 358 7.33 -4.39 -1.80
C GLY A 358 7.67 -3.56 -0.56
N LEU A 359 8.77 -3.91 0.10
CA LEU A 359 9.30 -3.21 1.27
C LEU A 359 10.74 -2.76 1.02
N ALA A 360 11.00 -1.48 1.18
CA ALA A 360 12.34 -0.90 1.22
C ALA A 360 12.65 -0.39 2.63
N ILE A 361 13.34 -1.21 3.42
CA ILE A 361 13.56 -0.99 4.86
C ILE A 361 15.05 -0.74 5.15
N ASN A 362 15.34 0.30 5.92
CA ASN A 362 16.71 0.62 6.33
C ASN A 362 17.31 -0.55 7.09
N THR A 363 18.59 -0.84 6.85
CA THR A 363 19.26 -1.93 7.55
C THR A 363 20.78 -1.75 7.67
N GLU A 364 21.43 -2.62 8.45
CA GLU A 364 22.88 -2.66 8.63
C GLU A 364 23.55 -3.50 7.54
N GLU A 365 24.76 -3.11 7.12
CA GLU A 365 25.52 -3.76 6.03
C GLU A 365 25.94 -5.20 6.36
N SER A 366 26.03 -5.54 7.65
CA SER A 366 26.38 -6.88 8.14
C SER A 366 25.23 -7.90 8.09
N THR A 367 24.06 -7.53 7.57
CA THR A 367 22.95 -8.49 7.39
C THR A 367 23.31 -9.51 6.31
N SER A 368 23.25 -10.80 6.63
CA SER A 368 23.77 -11.95 5.85
C SER A 368 23.04 -12.25 4.52
N LEU A 369 22.42 -11.27 3.87
CA LEU A 369 21.73 -11.44 2.58
C LEU A 369 22.68 -11.56 1.38
N ARG A 370 23.95 -11.90 1.60
CA ARG A 370 25.00 -11.78 0.58
C ARG A 370 25.35 -13.06 -0.19
N ASP A 371 24.85 -14.25 0.12
CA ASP A 371 25.61 -15.45 -0.33
C ASP A 371 24.92 -16.67 -0.97
N GLU A 372 23.61 -16.76 -1.28
CA GLU A 372 23.12 -17.92 -2.09
C GLU A 372 21.72 -17.75 -2.73
N GLU A 373 20.76 -17.19 -1.98
CA GLU A 373 19.37 -17.01 -2.46
C GLU A 373 19.26 -15.98 -3.60
N VAL A 374 20.16 -14.98 -3.61
CA VAL A 374 20.25 -13.94 -4.66
C VAL A 374 20.72 -14.53 -5.99
N ASP A 375 21.72 -15.42 -5.98
CA ASP A 375 22.20 -16.08 -7.21
C ASP A 375 21.18 -17.08 -7.77
N ARG A 376 20.42 -17.74 -6.89
CA ARG A 376 19.29 -18.61 -7.26
C ARG A 376 18.13 -17.82 -7.89
N LEU A 377 17.72 -16.69 -7.32
CA LEU A 377 16.62 -15.86 -7.84
C LEU A 377 16.99 -15.10 -9.13
N LEU A 378 18.29 -14.86 -9.37
CA LEU A 378 18.80 -14.20 -10.58
C LEU A 378 19.20 -15.20 -11.70
N GLY A 379 18.94 -16.50 -11.51
CA GLY A 379 19.17 -17.52 -12.54
C GLY A 379 20.65 -17.79 -12.87
N LYS A 380 21.60 -17.48 -11.99
CA LYS A 380 23.00 -17.85 -12.19
C LYS A 380 23.23 -19.28 -11.67
N LYS A 381 23.79 -20.15 -12.52
CA LYS A 381 24.21 -21.50 -12.12
C LYS A 381 25.23 -21.39 -10.98
N THR A 382 24.91 -21.99 -9.84
CA THR A 382 25.84 -22.15 -8.73
C THR A 382 26.99 -23.06 -9.15
N THR A 383 28.23 -22.59 -9.01
CA THR A 383 29.41 -23.45 -9.05
C THR A 383 29.43 -24.32 -7.78
N PRO A 384 29.60 -25.65 -7.87
CA PRO A 384 29.64 -26.50 -6.69
C PRO A 384 30.85 -26.14 -5.82
N LYS A 385 30.62 -25.87 -4.54
CA LYS A 385 31.70 -25.73 -3.55
C LYS A 385 32.26 -27.12 -3.24
N VAL A 386 33.58 -27.28 -3.39
CA VAL A 386 34.31 -28.53 -3.09
C VAL A 386 34.08 -28.93 -1.63
N ALA A 387 33.69 -30.20 -1.42
CA ALA A 387 33.46 -30.76 -0.10
C ALA A 387 34.76 -30.79 0.73
N PRO A 388 34.73 -30.51 2.05
CA PRO A 388 35.89 -30.71 2.90
C PRO A 388 36.13 -32.22 3.06
N THR A 389 37.20 -32.73 2.46
CA THR A 389 37.79 -34.03 2.80
C THR A 389 38.48 -33.93 4.15
N GLY A 390 38.01 -34.70 5.12
CA GLY A 390 38.64 -34.80 6.44
C GLY A 390 37.88 -35.70 7.41
N GLN A 391 37.66 -36.96 7.03
CA GLN A 391 37.36 -38.03 8.00
C GLN A 391 38.68 -38.47 8.64
N THR A 392 38.78 -38.31 9.96
CA THR A 392 39.66 -39.14 10.79
C THR A 392 38.78 -39.93 11.73
N VAL A 393 38.89 -41.26 11.65
CA VAL A 393 38.09 -42.27 12.35
C VAL A 393 38.74 -42.60 13.68
N VAL A 394 37.97 -42.68 14.78
CA VAL A 394 38.16 -43.72 15.81
C VAL A 394 36.85 -44.09 16.50
N ASN A 395 36.75 -45.38 16.82
CA ASN A 395 35.58 -46.19 17.13
C ASN A 395 35.29 -46.36 18.64
N ALA A 396 34.00 -46.53 18.94
CA ALA A 396 33.35 -47.53 19.80
C ALA A 396 33.49 -47.58 21.36
N ASN A 397 32.30 -47.73 21.97
CA ASN A 397 31.93 -48.51 23.17
C ASN A 397 32.12 -47.94 24.58
N GLN A 398 31.00 -47.60 25.24
CA GLN A 398 30.46 -48.18 26.51
C GLN A 398 29.24 -47.32 26.95
N ALA A 399 28.02 -47.86 26.92
CA ALA A 399 27.33 -48.65 27.95
C ALA A 399 26.55 -47.80 28.98
N ALA A 400 25.25 -48.08 28.98
CA ALA A 400 24.08 -47.58 29.71
C ALA A 400 24.15 -47.25 31.21
N SER A 401 23.28 -46.31 31.61
CA SER A 401 22.23 -46.44 32.66
C SER A 401 21.24 -45.25 32.53
N ALA A 402 19.97 -45.47 32.11
CA ALA A 402 18.74 -45.62 32.94
C ALA A 402 18.51 -44.41 33.89
N GLU A 403 17.40 -43.66 33.92
CA GLU A 403 15.94 -43.97 33.94
C GLU A 403 15.14 -42.72 33.45
N VAL A 404 14.16 -42.80 32.54
CA VAL A 404 12.72 -43.11 32.68
C VAL A 404 11.86 -42.04 33.41
N LYS A 405 11.08 -41.32 32.56
CA LYS A 405 9.65 -40.88 32.64
C LYS A 405 9.17 -40.14 33.91
N THR A 406 8.39 -39.06 33.83
CA THR A 406 7.00 -39.06 33.31
C THR A 406 6.46 -37.67 32.94
N ASN A 407 5.61 -37.67 31.91
CA ASN A 407 4.65 -36.65 31.51
C ASN A 407 3.63 -36.30 32.63
N GLN A 408 3.08 -35.08 32.64
CA GLN A 408 1.75 -34.77 32.08
C GLN A 408 1.28 -33.33 32.39
N GLN A 409 0.46 -32.84 31.46
CA GLN A 409 -0.30 -31.59 31.44
C GLN A 409 -1.30 -31.45 32.60
N ALA A 410 -1.65 -30.21 32.95
CA ALA A 410 -3.06 -29.78 33.00
C ALA A 410 -3.19 -28.25 33.13
N ASN A 411 -4.20 -27.73 32.42
CA ASN A 411 -4.84 -26.42 32.55
C ASN A 411 -5.23 -26.07 34.00
N ILE A 412 -5.48 -24.78 34.29
CA ILE A 412 -6.76 -24.26 34.83
C ILE A 412 -6.76 -22.71 34.92
N ALA A 413 -7.81 -22.15 34.33
CA ALA A 413 -8.69 -21.01 34.66
C ALA A 413 -8.22 -19.71 35.34
N GLN A 414 -8.93 -18.67 34.87
CA GLN A 414 -9.11 -17.30 35.38
C GLN A 414 -9.56 -17.21 36.84
N THR A 415 -9.12 -16.15 37.52
CA THR A 415 -9.99 -15.37 38.43
C THR A 415 -9.52 -13.91 38.48
N SER A 416 -10.49 -13.02 38.35
CA SER A 416 -10.48 -11.58 38.59
C SER A 416 -10.48 -11.24 40.07
N SER A 417 -9.81 -10.16 40.49
CA SER A 417 -10.39 -9.21 41.47
C SER A 417 -9.62 -7.88 41.53
N THR A 418 -10.42 -6.83 41.58
CA THR A 418 -10.13 -5.43 41.89
C THR A 418 -9.88 -5.21 43.38
N ALA A 419 -8.99 -4.28 43.76
CA ALA A 419 -9.33 -3.01 44.46
C ALA A 419 -8.19 -2.43 45.33
N LYS A 420 -7.91 -1.14 45.07
CA LYS A 420 -7.67 0.00 45.98
C LYS A 420 -6.60 -0.08 47.09
N GLY A 421 -5.77 0.97 47.13
CA GLY A 421 -5.32 1.58 48.39
C GLY A 421 -4.00 2.36 48.33
N ASN A 422 -4.11 3.69 48.20
CA ASN A 422 -3.24 4.79 48.70
C ASN A 422 -2.20 4.42 49.79
N THR A 423 -1.02 5.05 49.98
CA THR A 423 -0.72 6.51 49.99
C THR A 423 0.79 6.75 50.25
N THR A 424 1.25 7.98 49.90
CA THR A 424 2.33 8.82 50.50
C THR A 424 3.83 8.50 50.32
N GLY A 425 4.58 9.54 49.90
CA GLY A 425 5.91 9.82 50.47
C GLY A 425 6.95 10.43 49.54
N GLN A 426 6.85 11.75 49.32
CA GLN A 426 7.85 12.72 48.81
C GLN A 426 9.35 12.36 48.92
N THR A 427 10.16 12.73 47.92
CA THR A 427 11.13 13.85 48.02
C THR A 427 11.82 14.18 46.68
N ASN A 428 12.23 15.44 46.57
CA ASN A 428 12.62 16.22 45.40
C ASN A 428 14.02 15.90 44.83
N ALA A 429 14.22 16.13 43.52
CA ALA A 429 15.27 17.02 43.01
C ALA A 429 15.05 17.38 41.54
N THR A 430 15.43 18.61 41.23
CA THR A 430 15.02 19.50 40.13
C THR A 430 16.05 19.49 38.99
N THR A 431 15.64 19.63 37.72
CA THR A 431 16.08 20.72 36.81
C THR A 431 15.48 20.66 35.39
N GLN A 432 14.74 21.74 35.08
CA GLN A 432 14.68 22.50 33.82
C GLN A 432 14.23 21.84 32.49
N ALA A 433 12.95 21.99 32.17
CA ALA A 433 12.46 22.13 30.79
C ALA A 433 11.83 23.52 30.61
N LYS A 434 12.27 24.24 29.57
CA LYS A 434 11.80 25.58 29.19
C LYS A 434 10.41 25.52 28.54
N ASN A 435 9.57 26.48 28.92
CA ASN A 435 8.16 26.65 28.56
C ASN A 435 7.86 26.70 27.05
N PRO A 436 6.72 26.14 26.60
CA PRO A 436 6.04 26.53 25.36
C PRO A 436 5.20 27.81 25.56
N VAL A 437 5.28 28.72 24.61
CA VAL A 437 4.49 29.96 24.56
C VAL A 437 3.01 29.64 24.33
N GLN A 438 2.15 30.08 25.25
CA GLN A 438 0.70 29.99 25.19
C GLN A 438 0.11 31.39 25.00
N GLN A 439 -0.86 31.52 24.09
CA GLN A 439 -2.07 32.34 24.28
C GLN A 439 -3.12 31.97 23.21
N ALA A 440 -4.27 31.48 23.69
CA ALA A 440 -5.51 31.32 22.94
C ALA A 440 -6.61 31.98 23.79
N PRO A 441 -7.52 32.81 23.22
CA PRO A 441 -8.64 33.35 23.99
C PRO A 441 -9.80 32.36 24.11
N ALA A 442 -10.49 32.45 25.24
CA ALA A 442 -11.60 31.60 25.68
C ALA A 442 -12.90 31.79 24.89
N GLY A 443 -13.75 30.76 24.91
CA GLY A 443 -15.00 30.67 24.14
C GLY A 443 -16.14 31.54 24.66
N GLN A 444 -17.07 31.84 23.76
CA GLN A 444 -18.43 32.28 24.07
C GLN A 444 -19.43 31.58 23.16
N THR A 445 -20.50 31.09 23.77
CA THR A 445 -21.66 30.44 23.18
C THR A 445 -22.62 31.50 22.64
N ALA A 446 -23.08 31.40 21.39
CA ALA A 446 -24.25 32.14 20.89
C ALA A 446 -25.02 31.31 19.86
N THR A 447 -26.34 31.39 19.96
CA THR A 447 -27.36 30.56 19.28
C THR A 447 -28.08 31.30 18.14
N VAL A 448 -28.36 30.53 17.07
CA VAL A 448 -29.45 30.59 16.05
C VAL A 448 -29.41 31.63 14.91
N GLY A 449 -29.58 31.15 13.66
CA GLY A 449 -30.25 31.87 12.57
C GLY A 449 -29.76 31.56 11.14
N GLN A 450 -30.54 30.80 10.35
CA GLN A 450 -30.36 30.62 8.91
C GLN A 450 -30.96 31.79 8.10
N ALA A 451 -30.23 32.29 7.08
CA ALA A 451 -30.69 32.55 5.71
C ALA A 451 -29.55 33.19 4.89
N THR A 452 -29.23 32.63 3.73
CA THR A 452 -28.17 33.13 2.82
C THR A 452 -28.80 34.00 1.71
N GLN A 453 -28.41 35.26 1.65
CA GLN A 453 -28.56 36.12 0.46
C GLN A 453 -27.17 36.34 -0.16
N ALA A 454 -27.08 36.20 -1.48
CA ALA A 454 -25.87 36.41 -2.25
C ALA A 454 -25.53 37.90 -2.37
N GLY A 455 -24.32 38.29 -1.97
CA GLY A 455 -23.78 39.64 -2.16
C GLY A 455 -23.06 40.27 -0.97
N GLN A 456 -23.07 39.66 0.22
CA GLN A 456 -22.29 40.15 1.35
C GLN A 456 -20.84 39.62 1.28
N THR A 457 -19.86 40.52 1.37
CA THR A 457 -18.48 40.16 1.76
C THR A 457 -18.54 39.32 3.02
N GLU A 458 -18.06 38.08 2.95
CA GLU A 458 -18.05 37.15 4.07
C GLU A 458 -17.33 37.82 5.27
N GLN A 459 -18.09 38.15 6.33
CA GLN A 459 -17.55 38.85 7.49
C GLN A 459 -16.75 37.89 8.36
N ILE A 460 -15.43 37.97 8.26
CA ILE A 460 -14.50 37.16 9.06
C ILE A 460 -14.32 37.85 10.42
N PRO A 461 -14.63 37.19 11.55
CA PRO A 461 -14.45 37.76 12.88
C PRO A 461 -12.99 38.16 13.17
N ASP A 462 -12.79 39.23 13.94
CA ASP A 462 -11.46 39.78 14.26
C ASP A 462 -10.59 38.82 15.08
N ASN A 463 -11.21 37.90 15.82
CA ASN A 463 -10.51 36.88 16.59
C ASN A 463 -9.96 35.73 15.73
N VAL A 464 -10.29 35.67 14.44
CA VAL A 464 -9.69 34.70 13.51
C VAL A 464 -8.27 35.14 13.19
N ARG A 465 -7.29 34.31 13.56
CA ARG A 465 -5.88 34.58 13.29
C ARG A 465 -5.63 34.60 11.79
N ARG A 466 -4.81 35.55 11.33
CA ARG A 466 -4.47 35.75 9.91
C ARG A 466 -2.96 35.65 9.68
N ILE A 467 -2.56 35.06 8.57
CA ILE A 467 -1.17 35.04 8.09
C ILE A 467 -1.13 35.23 6.57
N THR A 468 0.00 35.73 6.06
CA THR A 468 0.31 35.72 4.63
C THR A 468 1.37 34.65 4.37
N ALA A 469 1.09 33.71 3.47
CA ALA A 469 2.01 32.61 3.15
C ALA A 469 2.02 32.30 1.65
N ALA A 470 3.09 32.71 0.96
CA ALA A 470 3.15 32.72 -0.51
C ALA A 470 2.94 31.34 -1.18
N ASN A 471 3.35 30.25 -0.52
CA ASN A 471 3.27 28.89 -1.07
C ASN A 471 2.13 28.06 -0.45
N VAL A 472 1.18 28.72 0.21
CA VAL A 472 0.04 28.07 0.87
C VAL A 472 -1.23 28.57 0.20
N LYS A 473 -2.15 27.65 -0.09
CA LYS A 473 -3.41 28.01 -0.76
C LYS A 473 -4.21 28.96 0.15
N LYS A 474 -4.65 30.10 -0.40
CA LYS A 474 -5.50 31.07 0.32
C LYS A 474 -6.82 30.45 0.76
N GLY A 475 -7.29 30.83 1.94
CA GLY A 475 -8.53 30.32 2.55
C GLY A 475 -8.34 29.96 4.02
N PHE A 476 -9.23 29.13 4.54
CA PHE A 476 -9.32 28.84 5.97
C PHE A 476 -8.80 27.44 6.29
N TYR A 477 -7.99 27.34 7.33
CA TYR A 477 -7.40 26.09 7.80
C TYR A 477 -7.82 25.84 9.24
N LEU A 478 -8.25 24.61 9.52
CA LEU A 478 -8.58 24.17 10.87
C LEU A 478 -7.34 23.60 11.55
N ILE A 479 -6.70 24.38 12.41
CA ILE A 479 -5.38 24.08 12.96
C ILE A 479 -5.46 23.15 14.17
N LEU A 480 -4.73 22.05 14.09
CA LEU A 480 -4.56 21.03 15.13
C LEU A 480 -3.43 21.36 16.10
N GLY A 481 -2.40 22.06 15.61
CA GLY A 481 -1.21 22.41 16.37
C GLY A 481 -0.17 23.13 15.51
N VAL A 482 0.80 23.76 16.16
CA VAL A 482 1.89 24.51 15.52
C VAL A 482 3.23 24.05 16.12
N TYR A 483 4.19 23.71 15.27
CA TYR A 483 5.43 23.03 15.65
C TYR A 483 6.63 23.70 15.00
N SER A 484 7.79 23.70 15.67
CA SER A 484 9.05 24.16 15.09
C SER A 484 9.71 23.15 14.14
N ASN A 485 9.26 21.89 14.17
CA ASN A 485 9.77 20.79 13.35
C ASN A 485 8.62 20.13 12.60
N LYS A 486 8.81 19.89 11.29
CA LYS A 486 7.88 19.15 10.44
C LYS A 486 7.58 17.76 10.97
N GLU A 487 8.61 17.05 11.43
CA GLU A 487 8.54 15.69 11.94
C GLU A 487 7.61 15.59 13.15
N ASN A 488 7.72 16.55 14.07
CA ASN A 488 6.84 16.64 15.24
C ASN A 488 5.38 16.89 14.84
N ALA A 489 5.15 17.73 13.81
CA ALA A 489 3.82 17.97 13.27
C ALA A 489 3.25 16.68 12.63
N GLU A 490 4.04 15.97 11.81
CA GLU A 490 3.63 14.74 11.15
C GLU A 490 3.39 13.60 12.14
N LYS A 491 4.25 13.44 13.15
CA LYS A 491 4.06 12.51 14.27
C LYS A 491 2.75 12.76 15.01
N TYR A 492 2.48 14.01 15.36
CA TYR A 492 1.24 14.38 16.04
C TYR A 492 0.00 14.08 15.18
N MET A 493 0.03 14.47 13.90
CA MET A 493 -1.05 14.18 12.96
C MET A 493 -1.28 12.67 12.80
N PHE A 494 -0.21 11.88 12.72
CA PHE A 494 -0.31 10.43 12.65
C PHE A 494 -0.98 9.85 13.91
N GLY A 495 -0.58 10.28 15.11
CA GLY A 495 -1.22 9.84 16.35
C GLY A 495 -2.71 10.22 16.44
N LEU A 496 -3.09 11.39 15.93
CA LEU A 496 -4.50 11.82 15.84
C LEU A 496 -5.31 10.93 14.88
N ARG A 497 -4.74 10.62 13.71
CA ARG A 497 -5.30 9.71 12.70
C ARG A 497 -5.60 8.33 13.28
N GLN A 498 -4.66 7.76 14.02
CA GLN A 498 -4.85 6.46 14.69
C GLN A 498 -6.03 6.45 15.68
N LYS A 499 -6.37 7.60 16.26
CA LYS A 499 -7.50 7.78 17.18
C LYS A 499 -8.80 8.17 16.47
N GLY A 500 -8.84 8.12 15.14
CA GLY A 500 -9.99 8.44 14.30
C GLY A 500 -10.22 9.94 14.08
N MET A 501 -9.27 10.81 14.45
CA MET A 501 -9.36 12.24 14.18
C MET A 501 -8.78 12.58 12.80
N ARG A 502 -9.50 13.38 12.02
CA ARG A 502 -9.02 13.84 10.71
C ARG A 502 -7.82 14.77 10.87
N ALA A 503 -6.71 14.45 10.20
CA ALA A 503 -5.56 15.32 10.03
C ALA A 503 -5.11 15.30 8.56
N GLU A 504 -5.32 16.38 7.81
CA GLU A 504 -5.09 16.41 6.36
C GLU A 504 -3.65 16.65 5.97
N GLY A 505 -2.90 17.45 6.74
CA GLY A 505 -1.51 17.73 6.43
C GLY A 505 -0.94 18.87 7.25
N SER A 506 0.27 19.28 6.88
CA SER A 506 0.93 20.44 7.45
C SER A 506 1.51 21.34 6.37
N PHE A 507 1.68 22.62 6.69
CA PHE A 507 2.39 23.56 5.83
C PHE A 507 3.40 24.38 6.63
N LEU A 508 4.48 24.81 5.96
CA LEU A 508 5.50 25.68 6.53
C LEU A 508 5.08 27.15 6.39
N TYR A 509 4.93 27.84 7.51
CA TYR A 509 4.91 29.29 7.56
C TYR A 509 6.35 29.81 7.67
N ALA A 510 6.92 30.14 6.51
CA ALA A 510 8.35 30.42 6.34
C ALA A 510 8.85 31.58 7.21
N GLU A 511 8.06 32.65 7.37
CA GLU A 511 8.46 33.85 8.14
C GLU A 511 8.79 33.56 9.61
N LYS A 512 8.13 32.55 10.19
CA LYS A 512 8.34 32.13 11.58
C LYS A 512 9.05 30.79 11.71
N ASN A 513 9.35 30.14 10.57
CA ASN A 513 9.86 28.77 10.53
C ASN A 513 9.02 27.79 11.37
N LEU A 514 7.69 27.88 11.24
CA LEU A 514 6.73 27.06 11.97
C LEU A 514 5.90 26.21 11.03
N TYR A 515 5.69 24.95 11.40
CA TYR A 515 4.83 23.99 10.72
C TYR A 515 3.44 23.97 11.37
N TYR A 516 2.42 24.30 10.59
CA TYR A 516 1.03 24.30 11.02
C TYR A 516 0.40 22.97 10.59
N ALA A 517 0.08 22.12 11.56
CA ALA A 517 -0.70 20.91 11.31
C ALA A 517 -2.19 21.26 11.26
N TYR A 518 -2.91 20.77 10.25
CA TYR A 518 -4.32 21.11 10.04
C TYR A 518 -5.18 19.88 9.76
N SER A 519 -6.44 19.97 10.20
CA SER A 519 -7.47 18.95 10.02
C SER A 519 -8.09 19.01 8.64
N LEU A 520 -8.42 20.23 8.18
CA LEU A 520 -8.96 20.47 6.85
C LEU A 520 -8.74 21.90 6.36
N TYR A 521 -8.82 22.05 5.04
CA TYR A 521 -8.95 23.32 4.34
C TYR A 521 -10.42 23.58 3.96
N ALA A 522 -10.86 24.82 4.08
CA ALA A 522 -12.15 25.31 3.61
C ALA A 522 -11.96 26.59 2.78
N ALA A 523 -12.79 26.76 1.74
CA ALA A 523 -12.70 27.93 0.87
C ALA A 523 -13.32 29.17 1.51
N THR A 524 -14.29 28.99 2.41
CA THR A 524 -15.07 30.05 3.06
C THR A 524 -15.01 29.91 4.59
N TYR A 525 -15.18 31.03 5.30
CA TYR A 525 -15.23 31.06 6.75
C TYR A 525 -16.43 30.28 7.29
N ALA A 526 -17.60 30.41 6.66
CA ALA A 526 -18.82 29.72 7.07
C ALA A 526 -18.65 28.19 7.03
N GLU A 527 -18.00 27.67 6.00
CA GLU A 527 -17.66 26.25 5.90
C GLU A 527 -16.66 25.86 7.00
N ALA A 528 -15.59 26.64 7.18
CA ALA A 528 -14.57 26.40 8.20
C ALA A 528 -15.17 26.34 9.61
N PHE A 529 -16.03 27.29 9.95
CA PHE A 529 -16.68 27.39 11.26
C PHE A 529 -17.59 26.19 11.53
N LYS A 530 -18.44 25.83 10.57
CA LYS A 530 -19.29 24.63 10.68
C LYS A 530 -18.43 23.38 10.91
N LYS A 531 -17.36 23.21 10.13
CA LYS A 531 -16.48 22.06 10.25
C LYS A 531 -15.66 22.02 11.53
N GLN A 532 -15.26 23.18 12.05
CA GLN A 532 -14.59 23.30 13.33
C GLN A 532 -15.50 22.79 14.46
N GLN A 533 -16.78 23.18 14.46
CA GLN A 533 -17.76 22.71 15.43
C GLN A 533 -17.94 21.20 15.36
N GLU A 534 -18.16 20.66 14.15
CA GLU A 534 -18.28 19.21 13.93
C GLU A 534 -17.07 18.44 14.49
N ILE A 535 -15.86 18.91 14.23
CA ILE A 535 -14.63 18.26 14.71
C ILE A 535 -14.48 18.36 16.22
N ASN A 536 -14.70 19.55 16.81
CA ASN A 536 -14.53 19.74 18.25
C ASN A 536 -15.57 18.94 19.05
N THR A 537 -16.79 18.80 18.53
CA THR A 537 -17.83 17.92 19.09
C THR A 537 -17.45 16.45 18.96
N ALA A 538 -17.05 15.97 17.77
CA ALA A 538 -16.64 14.58 17.61
C ALA A 538 -15.44 14.21 18.50
N ARG A 539 -14.48 15.13 18.65
CA ARG A 539 -13.32 15.00 19.53
C ARG A 539 -13.71 14.93 21.00
N SER A 540 -14.62 15.77 21.48
CA SER A 540 -15.03 15.74 22.90
C SER A 540 -15.78 14.45 23.27
N LEU A 541 -16.48 13.85 22.30
CA LEU A 541 -17.18 12.57 22.46
C LEU A 541 -16.24 11.36 22.41
N ASN A 542 -15.00 11.50 21.94
CA ASN A 542 -14.03 10.41 21.85
C ASN A 542 -13.09 10.41 23.07
N PRO A 543 -13.11 9.37 23.93
CA PRO A 543 -12.27 9.28 25.12
C PRO A 543 -10.77 9.46 24.85
N ASP A 544 -10.26 8.94 23.73
CA ASP A 544 -8.83 8.98 23.38
C ASP A 544 -8.35 10.38 22.95
N LEU A 545 -9.30 11.27 22.68
CA LEU A 545 -9.09 12.63 22.19
C LEU A 545 -9.45 13.72 23.20
N GLN A 546 -9.96 13.39 24.39
CA GLN A 546 -10.37 14.40 25.39
C GLN A 546 -9.24 15.32 25.86
N LYS A 547 -7.98 14.86 25.79
CA LYS A 547 -6.78 15.66 26.11
C LYS A 547 -6.28 16.51 24.94
N VAL A 548 -6.84 16.33 23.74
CA VAL A 548 -6.48 17.10 22.54
C VAL A 548 -7.16 18.46 22.60
N LYS A 549 -6.39 19.54 22.39
CA LYS A 549 -6.92 20.91 22.38
C LYS A 549 -7.92 21.15 21.26
N ASP A 550 -8.75 22.18 21.43
CA ASP A 550 -9.73 22.59 20.41
C ASP A 550 -9.03 22.99 19.13
N VAL A 551 -9.61 22.55 18.02
CA VAL A 551 -9.21 22.97 16.69
C VAL A 551 -9.66 24.42 16.50
N TRP A 552 -8.78 25.26 15.97
CA TRP A 552 -9.02 26.69 15.77
C TRP A 552 -8.82 27.11 14.32
N ILE A 553 -9.48 28.18 13.89
CA ILE A 553 -9.50 28.63 12.50
C ILE A 553 -8.33 29.60 12.26
N LEU A 554 -7.54 29.33 11.23
CA LEU A 554 -6.53 30.22 10.69
C LEU A 554 -6.96 30.66 9.29
N TYR A 555 -6.90 31.96 9.02
CA TYR A 555 -7.07 32.50 7.69
C TYR A 555 -5.70 32.76 7.02
N VAL A 556 -5.51 32.21 5.83
CA VAL A 556 -4.33 32.45 4.99
C VAL A 556 -4.73 33.39 3.85
N GLU A 557 -4.14 34.59 3.84
CA GLU A 557 -4.48 35.71 2.97
C GLU A 557 -3.82 35.71 1.59
#